data_AF-A0A517ZWD0-F1
#
_entry.id   AF-A0A517ZWD0-F1
#
_cell.length_a   1.000
_cell.length_b   1.000
_cell.length_c   1.000
_cell.angle_alpha   90.00
_cell.angle_beta   90.00
_cell.angle_gamma   90.00
#
_symmetry.space_group_name_H-M   'P 1'
#
loop_
_entity.id
_entity.type
_entity.pdbx_description
1 polymer ?
#
loop_
_entity_poly.entity_id
_entity_poly.type
_entity_poly.pdbx_seq_one_letter_code
_entity_poly.pdbx_strand_id
1 'polypeptide(L)'
;MEILGMTLFYLGMLGSIVGGLWFLFEAFSENILWGLGCLFLPFVSLFFLVIHWNKAGRPFLLQIASIAPIVAGIFLGFSPS
;
A
#
# COMPACT_ATOMS: atom_id res chain seq x y z
N MET A 1 16.79 -14.72 13.93
CA MET A 1 16.58 -13.55 13.04
C MET A 1 15.42 -13.78 12.08
N GLU A 2 15.22 -15.00 11.60
CA GLU A 2 14.13 -15.38 10.68
C GLU A 2 12.72 -15.05 11.18
N ILE A 3 12.37 -15.38 12.43
CA ILE A 3 11.04 -15.12 12.99
C ILE A 3 10.72 -13.61 13.00
N LEU A 4 11.69 -12.78 13.40
CA LEU A 4 11.56 -11.32 13.38
C LEU A 4 11.37 -10.79 11.95
N GLY A 5 12.14 -11.33 10.99
CA GLY A 5 12.00 -11.00 9.57
C GLY A 5 10.60 -11.32 9.03
N MET A 6 10.08 -12.51 9.34
CA MET A 6 8.73 -12.92 8.95
C MET A 6 7.66 -12.02 9.57
N THR A 7 7.75 -11.70 10.86
CA THR A 7 6.77 -10.82 11.53
C THR A 7 6.72 -9.44 10.89
N LEU A 8 7.88 -8.82 10.63
CA LEU A 8 7.98 -7.51 9.98
C LEU A 8 7.43 -7.54 8.55
N PHE A 9 7.73 -8.60 7.80
CA PHE A 9 7.21 -8.80 6.46
C PHE A 9 5.69 -8.87 6.44
N TYR A 10 5.08 -9.68 7.31
CA TYR A 10 3.62 -9.81 7.39
C TYR A 10 2.94 -8.51 7.86
N LEU A 11 3.52 -7.80 8.84
CA LEU A 11 3.00 -6.51 9.28
C LEU A 11 3.01 -5.48 8.15
N GLY A 12 4.11 -5.40 7.40
CA GLY A 12 4.20 -4.52 6.25
C GLY A 12 3.25 -4.91 5.12
N MET A 13 3.08 -6.20 4.84
CA MET A 13 2.07 -6.69 3.88
C MET A 13 0.65 -6.28 4.29
N LEU A 14 0.28 -6.46 5.56
CA LEU A 14 -1.02 -6.03 6.07
C LEU A 14 -1.21 -4.53 5.92
N GLY A 15 -0.20 -3.72 6.27
CA GLY A 15 -0.25 -2.28 6.08
C GLY A 15 -0.44 -1.88 4.61
N SER A 16 0.27 -2.53 3.69
CA SER A 16 0.12 -2.29 2.25
C SER A 16 -1.28 -2.62 1.74
N ILE A 17 -1.87 -3.73 2.22
CA ILE A 17 -3.24 -4.14 1.87
C ILE A 17 -4.24 -3.11 2.41
N VAL A 18 -4.12 -2.73 3.68
CA VAL A 18 -5.00 -1.73 4.30
C VAL A 18 -4.91 -0.39 3.58
N GLY A 19 -3.70 0.08 3.26
CA GLY A 19 -3.50 1.31 2.49
C GLY A 19 -4.07 1.22 1.07
N GLY A 20 -3.92 0.08 0.40
CA GLY A 20 -4.51 -0.17 -0.92
C GLY A 20 -6.03 -0.18 -0.90
N LEU A 21 -6.63 -0.90 0.06
CA LEU A 21 -8.09 -0.95 0.23
C LEU A 21 -8.67 0.40 0.62
N TRP A 22 -7.99 1.17 1.48
CA TRP A 22 -8.43 2.52 1.81
C TRP A 22 -8.35 3.45 0.59
N PHE A 23 -7.26 3.41 -0.16
CA PHE A 23 -7.15 4.17 -1.42
C PHE A 23 -8.30 3.83 -2.39
N LEU A 24 -8.58 2.53 -2.54
CA LEU A 24 -9.64 2.05 -3.42
C LEU A 24 -11.04 2.45 -2.91
N PHE A 25 -11.27 2.36 -1.60
CA PHE A 25 -12.51 2.82 -0.95
C PHE A 25 -12.76 4.30 -1.23
N GLU A 26 -11.74 5.13 -1.11
CA GLU A 26 -11.83 6.55 -1.39
C GLU A 26 -12.09 6.83 -2.88
N ALA A 27 -11.49 6.05 -3.78
CA ALA A 27 -11.75 6.14 -5.22
C ALA A 27 -13.20 5.75 -5.58
N PHE A 28 -13.73 4.68 -4.99
CA PHE A 28 -15.15 4.30 -5.14
C PHE A 28 -16.10 5.31 -4.50
N SER A 29 -15.70 5.94 -3.40
CA SER A 29 -16.49 6.99 -2.74
C SER A 29 -16.62 8.24 -3.59
N GLU A 30 -15.67 8.51 -4.48
CA GLU A 30 -15.78 9.62 -5.42
C GLU A 30 -16.71 9.25 -6.58
N ASN A 31 -16.35 8.22 -7.36
CA ASN A 31 -17.21 7.67 -8.42
C ASN A 31 -16.82 6.23 -8.76
N ILE A 32 -17.78 5.42 -9.21
CA ILE A 32 -17.51 4.03 -9.61
C ILE A 32 -16.50 3.89 -10.75
N LEU A 33 -16.45 4.88 -11.67
CA LEU A 33 -15.46 4.92 -12.75
C LEU A 33 -14.04 5.11 -12.22
N TRP A 34 -13.84 5.93 -11.18
CA TRP A 34 -12.53 6.10 -10.54
C TRP A 34 -12.11 4.85 -9.79
N GLY A 35 -13.03 4.24 -9.04
CA GLY A 35 -12.77 2.96 -8.35
C GLY A 35 -12.37 1.84 -9.31
N LEU A 36 -13.16 1.60 -10.36
CA LEU A 36 -12.84 0.61 -11.39
C LEU A 36 -11.58 0.97 -12.18
N GLY A 37 -11.41 2.25 -12.52
CA GLY A 37 -10.19 2.74 -13.19
C GLY A 37 -8.94 2.46 -12.37
N CYS A 38 -8.96 2.74 -11.06
CA CYS A 38 -7.84 2.44 -10.17
C CYS A 38 -7.61 0.94 -9.97
N LEU A 39 -8.67 0.12 -10.05
CA LEU A 39 -8.58 -1.34 -9.89
C LEU A 39 -7.93 -2.03 -11.11
N PHE A 40 -8.29 -1.59 -12.32
CA PHE A 40 -7.80 -2.21 -13.57
C PHE A 40 -6.56 -1.54 -14.16
N LEU A 41 -6.34 -0.24 -13.88
CA LEU A 41 -5.29 0.54 -14.51
C LEU A 41 -4.44 1.27 -13.44
N PRO A 42 -3.17 0.87 -13.23
CA PRO A 42 -2.29 1.52 -12.26
C PRO A 42 -1.95 2.98 -12.63
N PHE A 43 -2.10 3.36 -13.91
CA PHE A 43 -1.93 4.75 -14.31
C PHE A 43 -3.05 5.64 -13.77
N VAL A 44 -4.28 5.12 -13.69
CA VAL A 44 -5.44 5.90 -13.20
C VAL A 44 -5.29 6.17 -11.71
N SER A 45 -4.72 5.26 -10.93
CA SER A 45 -4.47 5.49 -9.51
C SER A 45 -3.45 6.62 -9.29
N LEU A 46 -2.43 6.76 -10.14
CA LEU A 46 -1.52 7.91 -10.09
C LEU A 46 -2.24 9.23 -10.40
N PHE A 47 -3.09 9.25 -11.44
CA PHE A 47 -3.90 10.44 -11.74
C PHE A 47 -4.85 10.78 -10.59
N PHE A 48 -5.55 9.79 -10.05
CA PHE A 48 -6.45 9.96 -8.92
C PHE A 48 -5.71 10.49 -7.69
N LEU A 49 -4.50 9.99 -7.42
CA LEU A 49 -3.65 10.46 -6.33
C LEU A 49 -3.28 11.94 -6.47
N VAL A 50 -2.90 12.38 -7.67
CA VAL A 50 -2.51 13.78 -7.91
C VAL A 50 -3.72 14.71 -7.84
N ILE A 51 -4.86 14.30 -8.43
CA ILE A 51 -6.08 15.11 -8.45
C ILE A 51 -6.73 15.18 -7.05
N HIS A 52 -6.80 14.04 -6.35
CA HIS A 52 -7.47 13.90 -5.06
C HIS A 52 -6.47 13.72 -3.92
N TRP A 53 -5.36 14.47 -3.93
CA TRP A 53 -4.29 14.32 -2.93
C TRP A 53 -4.77 14.41 -1.48
N ASN A 54 -5.75 15.29 -1.19
CA ASN A 54 -6.30 15.44 0.16
C ASN A 54 -6.92 14.13 0.70
N LYS A 55 -7.53 13.36 -0.20
CA LYS A 55 -8.25 12.12 0.08
C LYS A 55 -7.33 10.89 -0.07
N ALA A 56 -6.60 10.83 -1.17
CA ALA A 56 -5.76 9.71 -1.58
C ALA A 56 -4.33 9.74 -1.01
N GLY A 57 -3.84 10.91 -0.58
CA GLY A 57 -2.47 11.07 -0.08
C GLY A 57 -2.23 10.31 1.23
N ARG A 58 -3.19 10.32 2.16
CA ARG A 58 -3.10 9.56 3.42
C ARG A 58 -2.96 8.04 3.20
N PRO A 59 -3.87 7.37 2.46
CA PRO A 59 -3.74 5.94 2.22
C PRO A 59 -2.50 5.58 1.39
N PHE A 60 -2.08 6.46 0.47
CA PHE A 60 -0.84 6.28 -0.29
C PHE A 60 0.42 6.36 0.59
N LEU A 61 0.49 7.35 1.50
CA LEU A 61 1.58 7.45 2.47
C LEU A 61 1.65 6.24 3.40
N LEU A 62 0.50 5.69 3.80
CA LEU A 62 0.44 4.46 4.59
C LEU A 62 0.97 3.25 3.80
N GLN A 63 0.64 3.16 2.51
CA GLN A 63 1.23 2.16 1.61
C GLN A 63 2.76 2.29 1.53
N ILE A 64 3.28 3.51 1.33
CA ILE A 64 4.73 3.76 1.30
C ILE A 64 5.38 3.42 2.64
N ALA A 65 4.79 3.85 3.76
CA ALA A 65 5.31 3.54 5.09
C ALA A 65 5.39 2.04 5.36
N SER A 66 4.49 1.27 4.75
CA SER A 66 4.47 -0.20 4.84
C SER A 66 5.60 -0.88 4.05
N ILE A 67 6.24 -0.19 3.09
CA ILE A 67 7.40 -0.72 2.36
C ILE A 67 8.59 -0.92 3.31
N ALA A 68 8.80 0.01 4.26
CA ALA A 68 9.92 -0.06 5.18
C ALA A 68 9.98 -1.38 6.00
N PRO A 69 8.91 -1.82 6.68
CA PRO A 69 8.91 -3.10 7.39
C PRO A 69 8.96 -4.32 6.45
N ILE A 70 8.41 -4.25 5.23
CA ILE A 70 8.54 -5.34 4.23
C ILE A 70 10.02 -5.52 3.87
N VAL A 71 10.68 -4.43 3.50
CA VAL A 71 12.09 -4.43 3.09
C VAL A 71 12.98 -4.87 4.25
N ALA A 72 12.78 -4.34 5.45
CA ALA A 72 13.49 -4.76 6.64
C ALA A 72 13.27 -6.25 6.94
N GLY A 73 12.03 -6.74 6.80
CA GLY A 73 11.68 -8.14 6.99
C GLY A 73 12.40 -9.08 6.03
N ILE A 74 12.49 -8.69 4.74
CA ILE A 74 13.22 -9.46 3.71
C ILE A 74 14.71 -9.52 4.05
N PHE A 75 15.34 -8.39 4.38
CA PHE A 75 16.78 -8.36 4.71
C PHE A 75 17.10 -9.17 5.98
N LEU A 76 16.27 -9.08 7.02
CA LEU A 76 16.47 -9.82 8.26
C LEU A 76 16.14 -11.32 8.14
N GLY A 77 15.21 -11.67 7.25
CA GLY A 77 14.87 -13.06 6.93
C GLY A 77 15.86 -13.76 6.00
N PHE A 78 16.52 -13.01 5.11
CA PHE A 78 17.50 -13.56 4.18
C PHE A 78 18.92 -13.67 4.77
N SER A 79 19.20 -13.08 5.94
CA SER A 79 20.50 -13.21 6.60
C SER A 79 20.73 -14.68 7.01
N PRO A 80 21.64 -15.43 6.33
CA PRO A 80 21.92 -16.80 6.71
C PRO A 80 22.71 -16.76 8.02
N SER A 81 22.12 -17.25 9.11
CA SER A 81 22.80 -17.45 10.39
C SER A 81 23.55 -18.76 10.41
#